data_AF-A0A356IQG0-F1
#
_entry.id   AF-A0A356IQG0-F1
#
_cell.length_a   1.000
_cell.length_b   1.000
_cell.length_c   1.000
_cell.angle_alpha   90.00
_cell.angle_beta   90.00
_cell.angle_gamma   90.00
#
_symmetry.space_group_name_H-M   'P 1'
#
loop_
_entity.id
_entity.type
_entity.pdbx_description
1 polymer ?
#
loop_
_entity_poly.entity_id
_entity_poly.type
_entity_poly.pdbx_seq_one_letter_code
_entity_poly.pdbx_strand_id
1 'polypeptide(L)'
;LLIAVMPVLAGAVTMMLTDRHFGTSFFDAAGGGDPVLFQHVFWFFGHPEVYIMILPAFGIVSAIIPTFARKPLFGYASMVYATASIAFLSF
;
A
#
# COMPACT_ATOMS: atom_id res chain seq x y z
N LEU A 1 0.82 6.00 -5.22
CA LEU A 1 0.66 4.77 -4.41
C LEU A 1 0.12 3.61 -5.24
N LEU A 2 -1.14 3.63 -5.69
CA LEU A 2 -1.75 2.48 -6.41
C LEU A 2 -0.90 1.96 -7.59
N ILE A 3 -0.41 2.86 -8.45
CA ILE A 3 0.47 2.51 -9.59
C ILE A 3 1.75 1.78 -9.15
N ALA A 4 2.30 2.13 -7.98
CA ALA A 4 3.54 1.55 -7.47
C ALA A 4 3.33 0.20 -6.77
N VAL A 5 2.18 -0.01 -6.11
CA VAL A 5 1.95 -1.19 -5.25
C VAL A 5 1.27 -2.35 -5.98
N MET A 6 0.43 -2.05 -6.97
CA MET A 6 -0.31 -3.08 -7.72
C MET A 6 0.59 -4.08 -8.46
N PRO A 7 1.73 -3.68 -9.08
CA PRO A 7 2.65 -4.64 -9.69
C PRO A 7 3.24 -5.65 -8.70
N VAL A 8 3.45 -5.24 -7.44
CA VAL A 8 3.99 -6.12 -6.38
C VAL A 8 3.00 -7.21 -6.03
N LEU A 9 1.73 -6.85 -5.81
CA LEU A 9 0.66 -7.82 -5.57
C LEU A 9 0.49 -8.77 -6.77
N ALA A 10 0.48 -8.23 -8.00
CA ALA A 10 0.37 -9.03 -9.21
C ALA A 10 1.52 -10.04 -9.32
N GLY A 11 2.75 -9.64 -8.97
CA GLY A 11 3.91 -10.52 -8.87
C GLY A 11 3.71 -11.62 -7.82
N ALA A 12 3.28 -11.26 -6.61
CA ALA A 12 3.02 -12.21 -5.52
C ALA A 12 1.99 -13.28 -5.93
N VAL A 13 0.88 -12.85 -6.52
CA VAL A 13 -0.19 -13.74 -6.99
C VAL A 13 0.29 -14.61 -8.14
N THR A 14 1.06 -14.06 -9.08
CA THR A 14 1.60 -14.84 -10.21
C THR A 14 2.54 -15.94 -9.72
N MET A 15 3.49 -15.61 -8.83
CA MET A 15 4.39 -16.59 -8.22
C MET A 15 3.61 -17.69 -7.47
N MET A 16 2.56 -17.30 -6.74
CA MET A 16 1.72 -18.26 -6.02
C MET A 16 0.97 -19.19 -6.98
N LEU A 17 0.43 -18.65 -8.08
CA LEU A 17 -0.27 -19.44 -9.09
C LEU A 17 0.69 -20.39 -9.82
N THR A 18 1.91 -19.96 -10.11
CA THR A 18 2.92 -20.83 -10.74
C THR A 18 3.35 -21.96 -9.80
N ASP A 19 3.47 -21.69 -8.50
CA ASP A 19 3.79 -22.73 -7.52
C ASP A 19 2.68 -23.80 -7.44
N ARG A 20 1.42 -23.37 -7.49
CA ARG A 20 0.26 -24.28 -7.40
C ARG A 20 -0.01 -25.08 -8.67
N HIS A 21 0.27 -24.53 -9.85
CA HIS A 21 -0.25 -25.08 -11.11
C HIS A 21 0.82 -25.44 -12.14
N PHE A 22 2.03 -24.90 -12.03
CA PHE A 22 3.09 -25.06 -13.03
C PHE A 22 4.38 -25.69 -12.46
N GLY A 23 4.36 -26.08 -11.19
CA GLY A 23 5.46 -26.79 -10.55
C GLY A 23 6.68 -25.92 -10.24
N THR A 24 6.51 -24.59 -10.14
CA THR A 24 7.54 -23.74 -9.56
C THR A 24 7.58 -23.90 -8.04
N SER A 25 8.63 -23.38 -7.40
CA SER A 25 8.83 -23.48 -5.96
C SER A 25 9.38 -22.17 -5.37
N PHE A 26 8.71 -21.04 -5.63
CA PHE A 26 9.09 -19.74 -5.07
C PHE A 26 8.90 -19.71 -3.54
N PHE A 27 7.77 -20.23 -3.04
CA PHE A 27 7.38 -20.19 -1.63
C PHE A 27 7.41 -21.57 -0.95
N ASP A 28 7.60 -22.65 -1.70
CA ASP A 28 7.66 -24.01 -1.17
C ASP A 28 9.08 -24.41 -0.76
N ALA A 29 9.29 -24.61 0.55
CA ALA A 29 10.56 -25.05 1.11
C ALA A 29 11.00 -26.44 0.60
N ALA A 30 10.05 -27.34 0.29
CA ALA A 30 10.39 -28.67 -0.23
C ALA A 30 11.04 -28.61 -1.62
N GLY A 31 10.70 -27.59 -2.41
CA GLY A 31 11.30 -27.29 -3.70
C GLY A 31 12.45 -26.28 -3.66
N GLY A 32 12.97 -25.94 -2.48
CA GLY A 32 14.07 -24.99 -2.29
C GLY A 32 13.68 -23.51 -2.22
N GLY A 33 12.38 -23.20 -2.20
CA GLY A 33 11.85 -21.85 -2.02
C GLY A 33 11.83 -21.39 -0.56
N ASP A 34 11.35 -20.17 -0.33
CA ASP A 34 11.25 -19.57 1.00
C ASP A 34 9.82 -19.10 1.31
N PRO A 35 9.10 -19.74 2.26
CA PRO A 35 7.79 -19.29 2.69
C PRO A 35 7.76 -17.85 3.25
N VAL A 36 8.87 -17.35 3.80
CA VAL A 36 8.97 -15.99 4.35
C VAL A 36 9.01 -14.94 3.23
N LEU A 37 9.47 -15.30 2.04
CA LEU A 37 9.44 -14.43 0.86
C LEU A 37 8.01 -13.96 0.55
N PHE A 38 7.01 -14.84 0.67
CA PHE A 38 5.60 -14.46 0.47
C PHE A 38 5.21 -13.34 1.43
N GLN A 39 5.61 -13.43 2.70
CA GLN A 39 5.29 -12.43 3.71
C GLN A 39 5.91 -11.08 3.36
N HIS A 40 7.18 -11.07 2.93
CA HIS A 40 7.86 -9.83 2.54
C HIS A 40 7.19 -9.17 1.33
N VAL A 41 6.92 -9.94 0.26
CA VAL A 41 6.29 -9.40 -0.95
C VAL A 41 4.86 -8.93 -0.66
N PHE A 42 4.10 -9.71 0.11
CA PHE A 42 2.73 -9.35 0.47
C PHE A 42 2.68 -8.09 1.33
N TRP A 43 3.54 -7.97 2.35
CA TRP A 43 3.55 -6.79 3.22
C TRP A 43 4.16 -5.55 2.58
N PHE A 44 5.06 -5.70 1.60
CA PHE A 44 5.53 -4.59 0.77
C PHE A 44 4.38 -3.97 -0.06
N PHE A 45 3.35 -4.76 -0.39
CA PHE A 45 2.08 -4.24 -0.91
C PHE A 45 1.13 -3.77 0.21
N GLY A 46 0.96 -4.58 1.26
CA GLY A 46 -0.06 -4.39 2.29
C GLY A 46 0.13 -3.14 3.14
N HIS A 47 1.37 -2.74 3.46
CA HIS A 47 1.61 -1.52 4.23
C HIS A 47 1.24 -0.25 3.43
N PRO A 48 1.65 -0.08 2.16
CA PRO A 48 1.11 0.98 1.31
C PRO A 48 -0.41 0.91 1.07
N GLU A 49 -1.01 -0.29 0.98
CA GLU A 49 -2.44 -0.46 0.72
C GLU A 49 -3.31 0.20 1.79
N VAL A 50 -2.97 0.02 3.06
CA VAL A 50 -3.73 0.65 4.14
C VAL A 50 -3.67 2.19 4.06
N TYR A 51 -2.59 2.76 3.53
CA TYR A 51 -2.51 4.20 3.27
C TYR A 51 -3.34 4.64 2.06
N ILE A 52 -3.45 3.82 1.01
CA ILE A 52 -4.34 4.10 -0.13
C ILE A 52 -5.78 4.26 0.37
N MET A 53 -6.20 3.46 1.35
CA MET A 53 -7.54 3.56 1.95
C MET A 53 -7.71 4.80 2.83
N ILE A 54 -6.72 5.15 3.65
CA ILE A 54 -6.88 6.24 4.65
C ILE A 54 -6.67 7.65 4.07
N LEU A 55 -5.78 7.82 3.07
CA LEU A 55 -5.45 9.16 2.54
C LEU A 55 -6.65 9.89 1.91
N PRO A 56 -7.55 9.24 1.14
CA PRO A 56 -8.78 9.88 0.68
C PRO A 56 -9.70 10.30 1.84
N ALA A 57 -9.78 9.50 2.91
CA ALA A 57 -10.56 9.84 4.09
C ALA A 57 -10.01 11.11 4.78
N PHE A 58 -8.69 11.27 4.87
CA PHE A 58 -8.08 12.52 5.34
C PHE A 58 -8.47 13.71 4.46
N GLY A 59 -8.46 13.56 3.14
CA GLY A 59 -8.91 14.60 2.21
C GLY A 59 -10.37 15.02 2.43
N ILE A 60 -11.27 14.04 2.63
CA ILE A 60 -12.68 14.28 2.91
C ILE A 60 -12.85 15.07 4.22
N VAL A 61 -12.18 14.64 5.30
CA VAL A 61 -12.23 15.31 6.60
C VAL A 61 -11.72 16.76 6.50
N SER A 62 -10.63 16.97 5.76
CA SER A 62 -10.04 18.29 5.51
C SER A 62 -10.88 19.20 4.62
N ALA A 63 -11.90 18.68 3.93
CA ALA A 63 -12.89 19.49 3.23
C ALA A 63 -14.13 19.76 4.10
N ILE A 64 -14.65 18.73 4.77
CA ILE A 64 -15.88 18.81 5.58
C ILE A 64 -15.69 19.75 6.78
N ILE A 65 -14.65 19.56 7.59
CA ILE A 65 -14.48 20.32 8.83
C ILE A 65 -14.36 21.83 8.56
N PRO A 66 -13.47 22.31 7.67
CA PRO A 66 -13.36 23.74 7.39
C PRO A 66 -14.64 24.35 6.83
N THR A 67 -15.36 23.61 5.97
CA THR A 67 -16.62 24.05 5.37
C THR A 67 -17.68 24.32 6.43
N PHE A 68 -17.93 23.36 7.33
CA PHE A 68 -18.95 23.52 8.37
C PHE A 68 -18.51 24.40 9.54
N ALA A 69 -17.19 24.52 9.79
CA ALA A 69 -16.63 25.45 10.76
C ALA A 69 -16.58 26.90 10.26
N ARG A 70 -16.80 27.14 8.95
CA ARG A 70 -16.66 28.45 8.28
C ARG A 70 -15.30 29.10 8.55
N LYS A 71 -14.26 28.29 8.63
CA LYS A 71 -12.87 28.71 8.84
C LYS A 71 -11.99 28.08 7.78
N PRO A 72 -10.95 28.76 7.28
CA PRO A 72 -10.02 28.14 6.36
C PRO A 72 -9.29 26.98 7.05
N LEU A 73 -8.86 26.01 6.26
CA LEU A 73 -8.01 24.93 6.74
C LEU A 73 -6.69 25.52 7.26
N PHE A 74 -6.37 25.23 8.52
CA PHE A 74 -5.12 25.63 9.13
C PHE A 74 -3.96 24.80 8.56
N GLY A 75 -2.88 25.45 8.14
CA GLY A 75 -1.65 24.77 7.75
C GLY A 75 -1.74 23.95 6.46
N TYR A 76 -2.41 24.45 5.41
CA TYR A 76 -2.55 23.75 4.12
C TYR A 76 -1.22 23.17 3.59
N ALA A 77 -0.16 23.98 3.56
CA ALA A 77 1.16 23.52 3.10
C ALA A 77 1.70 22.36 3.94
N SER A 78 1.57 22.45 5.27
CA SER A 78 1.97 21.38 6.19
C SER A 78 1.16 20.10 5.96
N MET A 79 -0.15 20.21 5.68
CA MET A 79 -1.00 19.05 5.38
C MET A 79 -0.60 18.38 4.06
N VAL A 80 -0.27 19.17 3.03
CA VAL A 80 0.22 18.65 1.75
C VAL A 80 1.55 17.92 1.94
N TYR A 81 2.50 18.52 2.65
CA TYR A 81 3.79 17.87 2.93
C TYR A 81 3.63 16.62 3.80
N ALA A 82 2.77 16.64 4.81
CA ALA A 82 2.50 15.45 5.62
C ALA A 82 1.92 14.30 4.78
N THR A 83 0.96 14.60 3.91
CA THR A 83 0.34 13.60 3.02
C THR A 83 1.36 13.02 2.04
N ALA A 84 2.22 13.88 1.47
CA ALA A 84 3.29 13.45 0.57
C ALA A 84 4.33 12.58 1.31
N SER A 85 4.73 12.97 2.52
CA SER A 85 5.66 12.21 3.35
C SER A 85 5.11 10.85 3.75
N ILE A 86 3.82 10.74 4.10
CA ILE A 86 3.17 9.45 4.37
C ILE A 86 3.22 8.56 3.13
N ALA A 87 2.90 9.11 1.95
CA ALA A 87 2.94 8.35 0.70
C ALA A 87 4.36 7.92 0.28
N PHE A 88 5.40 8.66 0.70
CA PHE A 88 6.79 8.30 0.43
C PHE A 88 7.32 7.28 1.43
N LEU A 89 7.05 7.45 2.72
CA LEU A 89 7.52 6.59 3.82
C LEU A 89 6.67 5.32 4.01
N SER A 90 5.65 5.11 3.18
CA SER A 90 4.76 3.93 3.29
C SER A 90 5.39 2.63 2.79
N PHE A 91 6.59 2.66 2.20
CA PHE A 91 7.33 1.50 1.69
C PHE A 91 8.47 1.15 2.64
#